data_AF-A0A846CDX8-F1
#
_entry.id   AF-A0A846CDX8-F1
#
_cell.length_a   1.000
_cell.length_b   1.000
_cell.length_c   1.000
_cell.angle_alpha   90.00
_cell.angle_beta   90.00
_cell.angle_gamma   90.00
#
_symmetry.space_group_name_H-M   'P 1'
#
loop_
_entity.id
_entity.type
_entity.pdbx_description
1 polymer ?
#
loop_
_entity_poly.entity_id
_entity_poly.type
_entity_poly.pdbx_seq_one_letter_code
_entity_poly.pdbx_strand_id
1 'polypeptide(L)'
;GKPLEHLAPDVTSLPQAYKHIANTQEHLLGINVGDEKLAEVTRIDVGENLYIELSGSDYVNEFLIPNFYFHMVTAYDILRMAGVSIGKRDYMMHLVPLLKAC
;
A
#
# COMPACT_ATOMS: atom_id res chain seq x y z
N GLY A 1 18.67 4.36 7.92
CA GLY A 1 17.95 3.42 7.05
C GLY A 1 18.17 3.80 5.61
N LYS A 2 17.84 2.93 4.65
CA LYS A 2 17.77 3.33 3.23
C LYS A 2 16.77 4.51 3.07
N PRO A 3 16.94 5.39 2.07
CA PRO A 3 15.99 6.48 1.82
C PRO A 3 14.56 5.96 1.70
N LEU A 4 13.56 6.69 2.20
CA LEU A 4 12.16 6.25 2.13
C LEU A 4 11.66 6.10 0.68
N GLU A 5 12.14 6.97 -0.21
CA GLU A 5 11.82 6.95 -1.63
C GLU A 5 12.69 5.97 -2.40
N HIS A 6 12.10 4.86 -2.84
CA HIS A 6 12.77 3.82 -3.60
C HIS A 6 12.33 3.76 -5.07
N LEU A 7 11.40 4.62 -5.49
CA LEU A 7 10.83 4.65 -6.84
C LEU A 7 10.85 6.08 -7.41
N ALA A 8 11.12 6.21 -8.71
CA ALA A 8 10.93 7.49 -9.40
C ALA A 8 9.43 7.86 -9.34
N PRO A 9 9.09 9.14 -9.10
CA PRO A 9 7.70 9.57 -8.94
C PRO A 9 6.88 9.41 -10.23
N ASP A 10 7.54 9.43 -11.39
CA ASP A 10 6.89 9.43 -12.68
C ASP A 10 6.62 7.99 -13.18
N VAL A 11 5.34 7.65 -13.36
CA VAL A 11 4.88 6.42 -14.03
C VAL A 11 4.27 6.79 -15.38
N THR A 12 4.99 6.50 -16.46
CA THR A 12 4.66 7.01 -17.81
C THR A 12 4.01 5.96 -18.72
N SER A 13 3.90 4.71 -18.25
CA SER A 13 3.31 3.61 -19.03
C SER A 13 2.73 2.48 -18.16
N LEU A 14 1.78 1.72 -18.70
CA LEU A 14 1.22 0.54 -18.02
C LEU A 14 2.28 -0.54 -17.74
N PRO A 15 3.21 -0.91 -18.66
CA PRO A 15 4.27 -1.85 -18.35
C PRO A 15 5.15 -1.41 -17.18
N GLN A 16 5.43 -0.11 -17.06
CA GLN A 16 6.16 0.43 -15.92
C GLN A 16 5.36 0.27 -14.62
N ALA A 17 4.06 0.57 -14.63
CA ALA A 17 3.19 0.37 -13.46
C ALA A 17 3.17 -1.10 -13.02
N TYR A 18 2.98 -2.04 -13.95
CA TYR A 18 3.02 -3.48 -13.65
C TYR A 18 4.37 -3.92 -13.09
N LYS A 19 5.48 -3.40 -13.63
CA LYS A 19 6.82 -3.68 -13.12
C LYS A 19 7.00 -3.17 -11.69
N HIS A 20 6.50 -1.99 -11.35
CA HIS A 20 6.56 -1.47 -9.98
C HIS A 20 5.76 -2.35 -9.01
N ILE A 21 4.56 -2.78 -9.40
CA ILE A 21 3.74 -3.70 -8.59
C ILE A 21 4.49 -5.01 -8.35
N ALA A 22 5.01 -5.64 -9.42
CA ALA A 22 5.73 -6.91 -9.33
C ALA A 22 6.99 -6.81 -8.46
N ASN A 23 7.80 -5.76 -8.64
CA ASN A 23 9.00 -5.53 -7.84
C ASN A 23 8.66 -5.32 -6.35
N THR A 24 7.61 -4.56 -6.03
CA THR A 24 7.17 -4.37 -4.65
C THR A 24 6.71 -5.69 -4.03
N GLN A 25 5.95 -6.51 -4.76
CA GLN A 25 5.54 -7.83 -4.29
C GLN A 25 6.73 -8.74 -4.02
N GLU A 26 7.70 -8.80 -4.93
CA GLU A 26 8.94 -9.58 -4.78
C GLU A 26 9.73 -9.12 -3.55
N HIS A 27 9.89 -7.81 -3.37
CA HIS A 27 10.57 -7.26 -2.19
C HIS A 27 9.84 -7.63 -0.90
N LEU A 28 8.51 -7.52 -0.84
CA LEU A 28 7.74 -7.88 0.36
C LEU A 28 7.85 -9.37 0.69
N LEU A 29 7.82 -10.24 -0.32
CA LEU A 29 7.99 -11.69 -0.14
C LEU A 29 9.41 -12.07 0.32
N GLY A 30 10.41 -11.24 0.01
CA GLY A 30 11.80 -11.45 0.44
C GLY A 30 12.10 -10.97 1.86
N ILE A 31 11.19 -10.24 2.51
CA ILE A 31 11.37 -9.76 3.89
C ILE A 31 11.07 -10.90 4.86
N ASN A 32 12.05 -11.26 5.69
CA ASN A 32 11.87 -12.20 6.80
C ASN A 32 12.16 -11.47 8.12
N VAL A 33 11.10 -10.98 8.76
CA VAL A 33 11.13 -10.30 10.06
C VAL A 33 9.99 -10.84 10.92
N GLY A 34 10.22 -10.94 12.23
CA GLY A 34 9.15 -11.29 13.17
C GLY A 34 8.46 -10.06 13.72
N ASP A 35 7.49 -10.30 14.61
CA ASP A 35 6.65 -9.27 15.22
C ASP A 35 7.42 -8.38 16.22
N GLU A 36 8.69 -8.66 16.52
CA GLU A 36 9.52 -7.82 17.39
C GLU A 36 9.55 -6.35 16.95
N LYS A 37 9.42 -6.10 15.64
CA LYS A 37 9.36 -4.74 15.07
C LYS A 37 8.08 -3.98 15.38
N LEU A 38 6.99 -4.67 15.73
CA LEU A 38 5.71 -4.03 16.03
C LEU A 38 5.74 -3.23 17.33
N ALA A 39 6.64 -3.55 18.26
CA ALA A 39 6.81 -2.83 19.52
C ALA A 39 7.73 -1.61 19.42
N GLU A 40 8.54 -1.50 18.36
CA GLU A 40 9.48 -0.40 18.17
C GLU A 40 8.71 0.89 17.83
N VAL A 41 9.06 1.99 18.49
CA VAL A 41 8.49 3.31 18.18
C VAL A 41 9.32 4.00 17.11
N THR A 42 8.66 4.42 16.04
CA THR A 42 9.27 5.17 14.94
C THR A 42 8.69 6.58 14.90
N ARG A 43 9.57 7.57 14.73
CA ARG A 43 9.19 8.95 14.43
C ARG A 43 9.00 9.13 12.93
N ILE A 44 7.89 9.73 12.55
CA ILE A 44 7.56 10.11 11.18
C ILE A 44 7.41 11.62 11.13
N ASP A 45 8.24 12.30 10.35
CA ASP A 45 8.10 13.73 10.10
C ASP A 45 7.02 13.95 9.01
N VAL A 46 6.02 14.78 9.32
CA VAL A 46 4.87 15.03 8.43
C VAL A 46 4.92 16.41 7.76
N GLY A 47 6.08 17.09 7.84
CA GLY A 47 6.32 18.42 7.29
C GLY A 47 6.10 19.54 8.31
N GLU A 48 6.46 20.77 7.94
CA GLU A 48 6.20 21.99 8.74
C GLU A 48 6.66 21.94 10.22
N ASN A 49 7.77 21.24 10.50
CA ASN A 49 8.28 20.96 11.86
C ASN A 49 7.33 20.13 12.75
N LEU A 50 6.36 19.43 12.17
CA LEU A 50 5.48 18.50 12.84
C LEU A 50 5.96 17.06 12.66
N TYR A 51 5.80 16.26 13.70
CA TYR A 51 6.10 14.84 13.69
C TYR A 51 5.07 14.06 14.51
N ILE A 52 4.95 12.77 14.20
CA ILE A 52 4.19 11.80 14.98
C ILE A 52 5.12 10.65 15.39
N GLU A 53 4.84 10.05 16.54
CA GLU A 53 5.52 8.85 17.02
C GLU A 53 4.51 7.72 17.09
N LEU A 54 4.81 6.60 16.44
CA LEU A 54 3.93 5.44 16.36
C LEU A 54 4.73 4.19 16.70
N SER A 55 4.14 3.29 17.49
CA SER A 55 4.62 1.91 17.54
C SER A 55 4.50 1.27 16.15
N GLY A 56 5.24 0.21 15.86
CA GLY A 56 5.09 -0.52 14.59
C GLY A 56 3.65 -1.02 14.37
N SER A 57 2.93 -1.41 15.43
CA SER A 57 1.51 -1.76 15.32
C SER A 57 0.61 -0.56 14.99
N ASP A 58 0.83 0.59 15.62
CA ASP A 58 0.04 1.80 15.32
C ASP A 58 0.39 2.34 13.93
N TYR A 59 1.65 2.23 13.53
CA TYR A 59 2.07 2.57 12.17
C TYR A 59 1.32 1.75 11.13
N VAL A 60 1.20 0.44 11.34
CA VAL A 60 0.47 -0.43 10.40
C VAL A 60 -1.02 -0.07 10.38
N ASN A 61 -1.66 0.00 11.54
CA ASN A 61 -3.11 0.10 11.66
C ASN A 61 -3.65 1.51 11.40
N GLU A 62 -2.99 2.54 11.93
CA GLU A 62 -3.48 3.92 11.94
C GLU A 62 -2.90 4.76 10.81
N PHE A 63 -1.71 4.41 10.31
CA PHE A 63 -1.06 5.16 9.24
C PHE A 63 -1.06 4.40 7.90
N LEU A 64 -0.41 3.23 7.84
CA LEU A 64 -0.13 2.53 6.59
C LEU A 64 -1.41 1.99 5.93
N ILE A 65 -2.24 1.26 6.66
CA ILE A 65 -3.47 0.65 6.13
C ILE A 65 -4.44 1.73 5.59
N PRO A 66 -4.79 2.80 6.33
CA PRO A 66 -5.66 3.85 5.82
C PRO A 66 -5.10 4.55 4.58
N ASN A 67 -3.80 4.89 4.58
CA ASN A 67 -3.16 5.51 3.41
C ASN A 67 -3.18 4.59 2.19
N PHE A 68 -2.86 3.29 2.37
CA PHE A 68 -2.86 2.32 1.28
C PHE A 68 -4.24 2.21 0.62
N TYR A 69 -5.30 2.04 1.42
CA TYR A 69 -6.65 1.91 0.88
C TYR A 69 -7.18 3.20 0.29
N PHE A 70 -6.82 4.37 0.85
CA PHE A 70 -7.14 5.67 0.27
C PHE A 70 -6.58 5.81 -1.16
N HIS A 71 -5.30 5.51 -1.38
CA HIS A 71 -4.71 5.58 -2.71
C HIS A 71 -5.24 4.49 -3.65
N MET A 72 -5.47 3.28 -3.15
CA MET A 72 -6.01 2.18 -3.96
C MET A 72 -7.43 2.48 -4.48
N VAL A 73 -8.32 2.99 -3.61
CA VAL A 73 -9.68 3.37 -4.03
C VAL A 73 -9.65 4.59 -4.95
N THR A 74 -8.77 5.56 -4.70
CA THR A 74 -8.60 6.73 -5.58
C THR A 74 -8.19 6.32 -6.99
N ALA A 75 -7.25 5.38 -7.13
CA ALA A 75 -6.84 4.85 -8.44
C ALA A 75 -8.00 4.10 -9.13
N TYR A 76 -8.75 3.29 -8.37
CA TYR A 76 -9.96 2.63 -8.86
C TYR A 76 -10.99 3.64 -9.38
N ASP A 77 -11.24 4.72 -8.63
CA ASP A 77 -12.22 5.75 -9.00
C ASP A 77 -11.81 6.53 -10.25
N ILE A 78 -10.52 6.88 -10.39
CA ILE A 78 -9.98 7.53 -11.59
C ILE A 78 -10.17 6.63 -12.81
N LEU A 79 -9.83 5.34 -12.72
CA LEU A 79 -9.97 4.39 -13.83
C LEU A 79 -11.45 4.19 -14.20
N ARG A 80 -12.33 4.07 -13.20
CA ARG A 80 -13.77 3.95 -13.40
C ARG A 80 -14.34 5.20 -14.07
N MET A 81 -13.93 6.39 -13.62
CA MET A 81 -14.33 7.67 -14.21
C MET A 81 -13.86 7.79 -15.66
N ALA A 82 -12.65 7.30 -15.98
CA ALA A 82 -12.11 7.25 -17.33
C ALA A 82 -12.78 6.21 -18.25
N GLY A 83 -13.80 5.48 -17.78
CA GLY A 83 -14.58 4.54 -18.58
C GLY A 83 -14.04 3.10 -18.62
N VAL A 84 -13.05 2.76 -17.78
CA VAL A 84 -12.61 1.37 -17.63
C VAL A 84 -13.74 0.54 -17.02
N SER A 85 -14.03 -0.61 -17.62
CA SER A 85 -15.09 -1.53 -17.17
C SER A 85 -14.72 -2.30 -15.90
N ILE A 86 -14.51 -1.59 -14.80
CA ILE A 86 -14.28 -2.13 -13.45
C ILE A 86 -15.45 -1.81 -12.52
N GLY A 87 -15.61 -2.63 -11.49
CA GLY A 87 -16.71 -2.63 -10.54
C GLY A 87 -16.27 -2.90 -9.10
N LYS A 88 -17.21 -2.75 -8.16
CA LYS A 88 -17.00 -3.14 -6.76
C LYS A 88 -16.49 -4.58 -6.64
N ARG A 89 -16.92 -5.48 -7.52
CA ARG A 89 -16.47 -6.87 -7.56
C ARG A 89 -14.95 -6.98 -7.78
N ASP A 90 -14.39 -6.16 -8.69
CA ASP A 90 -12.95 -6.15 -8.97
C ASP A 90 -12.15 -5.65 -7.75
N TYR A 91 -12.65 -4.62 -7.07
CA TYR A 91 -12.07 -4.13 -5.81
C TYR A 91 -12.13 -5.18 -4.67
N MET A 92 -13.23 -5.94 -4.59
CA MET A 92 -13.44 -6.96 -3.55
C MET A 92 -12.84 -8.33 -3.87
N MET A 93 -11.98 -8.46 -4.90
CA MET A 93 -11.39 -9.75 -5.26
C MET A 93 -10.56 -10.41 -4.15
N HIS A 94 -10.10 -9.65 -3.15
CA HIS A 94 -9.42 -10.19 -1.97
C HIS A 94 -10.30 -11.15 -1.14
N LEU A 95 -11.63 -11.12 -1.31
CA LEU A 95 -12.56 -12.06 -0.66
C LEU A 95 -12.68 -13.39 -1.38
N VAL A 96 -12.19 -13.53 -2.62
CA VAL A 96 -12.32 -14.76 -3.43
C VAL A 96 -11.83 -16.01 -2.70
N PRO A 97 -10.66 -16.01 -2.02
CA PRO A 97 -10.20 -17.17 -1.26
C PRO A 97 -11.06 -17.54 -0.05
N LEU A 98 -11.92 -16.63 0.42
CA LEU A 98 -12.77 -16.81 1.60
C LEU A 98 -14.17 -17.33 1.25
N LEU A 99 -14.52 -17.42 -0.04
CA LEU A 99 -15.82 -17.91 -0.49
C LEU A 99 -15.99 -19.39 -0.14
N LYS A 100 -17.15 -19.74 0.42
CA LYS A 100 -17.55 -21.12 0.73
C LYS A 100 -18.76 -21.51 -0.11
N ALA A 101 -18.76 -22.73 -0.65
CA ALA A 101 -19.96 -23.29 -1.28
C ALA A 101 -20.97 -23.65 -0.18
N CYS A 102 -22.26 -23.41 -0.47
CA CYS A 102 -23.39 -23.92 0.31
C CYS A 102 -23.88 -25.22 -0.31
#